data_AF-A0A8S3YYC7-F1
#
_entry.id   AF-A0A8S3YYC7-F1
#
_cell.length_a   1.000
_cell.length_b   1.000
_cell.length_c   1.000
_cell.angle_alpha   90.00
_cell.angle_beta   90.00
_cell.angle_gamma   90.00
#
_symmetry.space_group_name_H-M   'P 1'
#
loop_
_entity.id
_entity.type
_entity.pdbx_description
1 polymer ?
#
loop_
_entity_poly.entity_id
_entity_poly.type
_entity_poly.pdbx_seq_one_letter_code
_entity_poly.pdbx_strand_id
1 'polypeptide(L)'
;MEDKVPPAYNPYSSSDPSMNVPVTTGAAGAIMSPYLNFDPAYFGPNDSQFIFPEGAARTRGRLELSFSQIGGSVFVGAAVGGLNGFYSGLKDVQARQLVGANRRTQLLNFITKGGASTAQTLGVVALMYSVFGVVLSWSRGVDDELNTVVSGTATGMLYKSSAGWRRCLRGGAIGFGLSSLYVLFTSRDRIRSFLGR
;
A
#
# COMPACT_ATOMS: atom_id res chain seq x y z
N MET A 1 20.88 33.02 23.19
CA MET A 1 20.52 34.11 22.27
C MET A 1 19.01 34.07 22.20
N GLU A 2 18.35 34.78 23.11
CA GLU A 2 16.89 34.88 23.15
C GLU A 2 16.50 36.21 22.48
N ASP A 3 16.06 36.12 21.22
CA ASP A 3 15.49 37.24 20.49
C ASP A 3 14.08 37.54 21.05
N LYS A 4 13.94 38.69 21.71
CA LYS A 4 12.63 39.25 22.05
C LYS A 4 11.98 39.81 20.79
N VAL A 5 10.98 39.09 20.28
CA VAL A 5 10.09 39.56 19.20
C VAL A 5 9.35 40.83 19.67
N PRO A 6 9.37 41.95 18.92
CA PRO A 6 8.62 43.16 19.30
C PRO A 6 7.10 42.93 19.17
N PRO A 7 6.26 43.59 19.99
CA PRO A 7 4.82 43.42 19.92
C PRO A 7 4.29 43.92 18.58
N ALA A 8 3.52 43.07 17.90
CA ALA A 8 2.82 43.42 16.67
C ALA A 8 1.83 44.56 16.95
N TYR A 9 2.03 45.71 16.30
CA TYR A 9 1.05 46.80 16.31
C TYR A 9 -0.17 46.35 15.52
N ASN A 10 -1.25 46.02 16.23
CA ASN A 10 -2.53 45.65 15.63
C ASN A 10 -3.53 46.78 15.91
N PRO A 11 -3.73 47.74 14.98
CA PRO A 11 -4.52 48.95 15.25
C PRO A 11 -6.01 48.69 15.44
N TYR A 12 -6.48 47.46 15.19
CA TYR A 12 -7.87 47.07 15.34
C TYR A 12 -7.96 45.79 16.18
N SER A 13 -8.29 45.95 17.46
CA SER A 13 -8.58 44.86 18.38
C SER A 13 -10.09 44.61 18.40
N SER A 14 -10.53 43.37 18.64
CA SER A 14 -11.94 42.99 18.82
C SER A 14 -12.63 43.65 20.02
N SER A 15 -11.92 44.52 20.74
CA SER A 15 -12.34 45.29 21.89
C SER A 15 -12.27 46.82 21.65
N ASP A 16 -12.05 47.26 20.41
CA ASP A 16 -12.00 48.68 20.05
C ASP A 16 -13.40 49.35 20.18
N PRO A 17 -13.57 50.36 21.06
CA PRO A 17 -14.86 51.04 21.27
C PRO A 17 -15.36 51.84 20.06
N SER A 18 -14.51 52.12 19.07
CA SER A 18 -14.88 52.86 17.85
C SER A 18 -15.60 51.99 16.81
N MET A 19 -15.52 50.66 16.96
CA MET A 19 -16.23 49.69 16.12
C MET A 19 -17.64 49.46 16.68
N ASN A 20 -18.62 50.22 16.18
CA ASN A 20 -20.05 50.06 16.51
C ASN A 20 -20.70 48.81 15.85
N VAL A 21 -19.92 47.74 15.67
CA VAL A 21 -20.41 46.46 15.15
C VAL A 21 -20.19 45.42 16.24
N PRO A 22 -21.26 44.86 16.85
CA PRO A 22 -21.12 43.87 17.90
C PRO A 22 -20.45 42.62 17.32
N VAL A 23 -19.25 42.28 17.79
CA VAL A 23 -18.52 41.06 17.35
C VAL A 23 -18.77 39.88 18.30
N THR A 24 -19.79 39.96 19.16
CA THR A 24 -20.21 38.87 20.05
C THR A 24 -21.45 38.17 19.47
N THR A 25 -21.25 37.05 18.79
CA THR A 25 -22.35 36.16 18.40
C THR A 25 -22.93 35.49 19.64
N GLY A 26 -24.21 35.77 19.96
CA GLY A 26 -24.96 35.06 21.00
C GLY A 26 -25.61 35.93 22.09
N ALA A 27 -25.44 37.25 22.09
CA ALA A 27 -26.21 38.11 22.99
C ALA A 27 -27.64 38.31 22.48
N ALA A 28 -28.63 38.05 23.33
CA ALA A 28 -30.04 38.26 23.02
C ALA A 28 -30.28 39.74 22.62
N GLY A 29 -30.56 39.98 21.34
CA GLY A 29 -30.77 41.32 20.77
C GLY A 29 -29.74 41.77 19.72
N ALA A 30 -28.75 40.96 19.37
CA ALA A 30 -27.83 41.27 18.27
C ALA A 30 -28.57 41.28 16.92
N ILE A 31 -28.48 42.38 16.17
CA ILE A 31 -29.05 42.53 14.83
C ILE A 31 -28.24 41.68 13.85
N MET A 32 -28.63 40.41 13.69
CA MET A 32 -28.07 39.54 12.66
C MET A 32 -28.67 39.93 11.31
N SER A 33 -27.84 40.31 10.35
CA SER A 33 -28.34 40.68 9.02
C SER A 33 -28.94 39.44 8.31
N PRO A 34 -29.99 39.58 7.48
CA PRO A 34 -30.77 38.46 6.92
C PRO A 34 -29.95 37.43 6.11
N TYR A 35 -28.71 37.75 5.75
CA TYR A 35 -27.82 36.90 4.96
C TYR A 35 -26.58 36.40 5.73
N LEU A 36 -26.42 36.81 7.00
CA LEU A 36 -25.32 36.41 7.90
C LEU A 36 -25.91 35.77 9.17
N ASN A 37 -26.73 34.74 8.97
CA ASN A 37 -27.31 33.95 10.06
C ASN A 37 -26.56 32.61 10.21
N PHE A 38 -25.24 32.66 10.14
CA PHE A 38 -24.36 31.50 10.33
C PHE A 38 -23.69 31.61 11.68
N ASP A 39 -23.78 30.56 12.48
CA ASP A 39 -23.09 30.47 13.76
C ASP A 39 -21.61 30.13 13.53
N PRO A 40 -20.65 31.00 13.89
CA PRO A 40 -19.23 30.77 13.68
C PRO A 40 -18.69 29.54 14.46
N ALA A 41 -19.46 28.97 15.39
CA ALA A 41 -19.13 27.69 16.04
C ALA A 41 -19.11 26.49 15.06
N TYR A 42 -19.76 26.58 13.90
CA TYR A 42 -19.68 25.55 12.85
C TYR A 42 -18.35 25.55 12.09
N PHE A 43 -17.55 26.63 12.20
CA PHE A 43 -16.24 26.76 11.59
C PHE A 43 -15.15 26.85 12.66
N GLY A 44 -15.13 25.86 13.57
CA GLY A 44 -14.02 25.74 14.51
C GLY A 44 -12.67 25.74 13.77
N PRO A 45 -11.59 26.36 14.31
CA PRO A 45 -10.33 26.58 13.59
C PRO A 45 -9.61 25.31 13.08
N ASN A 46 -10.11 24.12 13.37
CA ASN A 46 -9.46 22.84 13.07
C ASN A 46 -10.37 21.77 12.43
N ASP A 47 -11.66 22.01 12.20
CA ASP A 47 -12.55 20.98 11.69
C ASP A 47 -12.82 21.15 10.18
N SER A 48 -11.82 20.77 9.39
CA SER A 48 -12.13 20.22 8.06
C SER A 48 -12.77 18.84 8.25
N GLN A 49 -14.03 18.83 8.70
CA GLN A 49 -14.83 17.61 8.78
C GLN A 49 -15.09 17.10 7.37
N PHE A 50 -14.23 16.17 6.95
CA PHE A 50 -14.44 15.37 5.76
C PHE A 50 -15.65 14.47 6.04
N ILE A 51 -16.83 14.88 5.58
CA ILE A 51 -18.04 14.06 5.65
C ILE A 51 -17.84 12.90 4.69
N PHE A 52 -17.55 11.73 5.24
CA PHE A 52 -17.67 10.48 4.50
C PHE A 52 -19.18 10.21 4.37
N PRO A 53 -19.73 10.08 3.15
CA PRO A 53 -21.07 9.53 2.99
C PRO A 53 -21.10 8.20 3.75
N GLU A 54 -22.03 8.01 4.68
CA GLU A 54 -22.16 6.76 5.45
C GLU A 54 -22.14 5.57 4.46
N GLY A 55 -21.07 4.76 4.53
CA GLY A 55 -20.80 3.66 3.59
C GLY A 55 -19.50 3.80 2.78
N ALA A 56 -18.93 5.00 2.65
CA ALA A 56 -17.62 5.22 2.06
C ALA A 56 -16.53 5.19 3.15
N ALA A 57 -16.36 4.04 3.82
CA ALA A 57 -15.11 3.76 4.50
C ALA A 57 -13.98 4.04 3.50
N ARG A 58 -12.96 4.79 3.91
CA ARG A 58 -11.77 5.19 3.13
C ARG A 58 -11.10 3.97 2.51
N THR A 59 -11.69 3.44 1.45
CA THR A 59 -11.25 2.25 0.74
C THR A 59 -10.16 2.74 -0.17
N ARG A 60 -8.91 2.67 0.32
CA ARG A 60 -7.71 2.90 -0.49
C ARG A 60 -7.90 2.22 -1.84
N GLY A 61 -7.62 2.96 -2.92
CA GLY A 61 -7.81 2.43 -4.27
C GLY A 61 -7.09 1.09 -4.42
N ARG A 62 -7.65 0.16 -5.19
CA ARG A 62 -7.02 -1.15 -5.39
C ARG A 62 -5.60 -1.05 -5.93
N LEU A 63 -5.30 0.00 -6.67
CA LEU A 63 -3.95 0.34 -7.11
C LEU A 63 -3.06 0.78 -5.95
N GLU A 64 -3.56 1.60 -5.02
CA GLU A 64 -2.84 2.01 -3.80
C GLU A 64 -2.49 0.80 -2.91
N LEU A 65 -3.43 -0.14 -2.76
CA LEU A 65 -3.19 -1.41 -2.08
C LEU A 65 -2.18 -2.27 -2.85
N SER A 66 -2.32 -2.36 -4.18
CA SER A 66 -1.41 -3.13 -5.03
C SER A 66 0.01 -2.59 -4.99
N PHE A 67 0.24 -1.27 -4.92
CA PHE A 67 1.59 -0.71 -4.83
C PHE A 67 2.34 -1.18 -3.59
N SER A 68 1.67 -1.17 -2.43
CA SER A 68 2.24 -1.71 -1.19
C SER A 68 2.50 -3.22 -1.27
N GLN A 69 1.62 -3.98 -1.94
CA GLN A 69 1.77 -5.42 -2.14
C GLN A 69 2.91 -5.75 -3.09
N ILE A 70 3.05 -5.01 -4.19
CA ILE A 70 4.15 -5.15 -5.14
C ILE A 70 5.46 -4.79 -4.44
N GLY A 71 5.52 -3.64 -3.76
CA GLY A 71 6.69 -3.25 -2.98
C GLY A 71 7.07 -4.29 -1.91
N GLY A 72 6.09 -4.78 -1.16
CA GLY A 72 6.26 -5.84 -0.17
C GLY A 72 6.80 -7.14 -0.79
N SER A 73 6.27 -7.55 -1.94
CA SER A 73 6.74 -8.74 -2.64
C SER A 73 8.19 -8.62 -3.12
N VAL A 74 8.61 -7.42 -3.55
CA VAL A 74 9.99 -7.12 -3.96
C VAL A 74 10.91 -7.19 -2.74
N PHE A 75 10.51 -6.63 -1.60
CA PHE A 75 11.29 -6.71 -0.36
C PHE A 75 11.42 -8.15 0.15
N VAL A 76 10.34 -8.91 0.15
CA VAL A 76 10.37 -10.35 0.53
C VAL A 76 11.27 -11.11 -0.43
N GLY A 77 11.17 -10.84 -1.74
CA GLY A 77 12.03 -11.46 -2.73
C GLY A 77 13.50 -11.12 -2.57
N ALA A 78 13.81 -9.86 -2.26
CA ALA A 78 15.17 -9.41 -1.97
C ALA A 78 15.72 -10.07 -0.70
N ALA A 79 14.91 -10.21 0.35
CA ALA A 79 15.30 -10.87 1.58
C ALA A 79 15.61 -12.36 1.36
N VAL A 80 14.71 -13.09 0.70
CA VAL A 80 14.89 -14.53 0.44
C VAL A 80 16.07 -14.80 -0.49
N GLY A 81 16.23 -14.02 -1.56
CA GLY A 81 17.37 -14.18 -2.47
C GLY A 81 18.69 -13.66 -1.90
N GLY A 82 18.63 -12.64 -1.05
CA GLY A 82 19.79 -12.13 -0.32
C GLY A 82 20.32 -13.16 0.67
N LEU A 83 19.44 -13.85 1.41
CA LEU A 83 19.82 -14.94 2.33
C LEU A 83 20.38 -16.16 1.60
N ASN A 84 19.73 -16.59 0.50
CA ASN A 84 20.24 -17.69 -0.32
C ASN A 84 21.57 -17.33 -1.02
N GLY A 85 21.68 -16.09 -1.50
CA GLY A 85 22.89 -15.52 -2.08
C GLY A 85 24.02 -15.43 -1.05
N PHE A 86 23.71 -15.06 0.19
CA PHE A 86 24.66 -15.06 1.30
C PHE A 86 25.18 -16.47 1.61
N TYR A 87 24.28 -17.44 1.75
CA TYR A 87 24.66 -18.83 2.03
C TYR A 87 25.52 -19.44 0.92
N SER A 88 25.13 -19.22 -0.33
CA SER A 88 25.89 -19.69 -1.50
C SER A 88 27.22 -18.95 -1.65
N GLY A 89 27.22 -17.64 -1.36
CA GLY A 89 28.41 -16.78 -1.39
C GLY A 89 29.42 -17.16 -0.32
N LEU A 90 28.99 -17.54 0.89
CA LEU A 90 29.89 -18.04 1.94
C LEU A 90 30.59 -19.34 1.53
N LYS A 91 29.85 -20.27 0.93
CA LYS A 91 30.42 -21.52 0.41
C LYS A 91 31.42 -21.26 -0.72
N ASP A 92 31.08 -20.38 -1.67
CA ASP A 92 31.95 -20.10 -2.83
C ASP A 92 33.21 -19.32 -2.43
N VAL A 93 33.08 -18.39 -1.47
CA VAL A 93 34.23 -17.66 -0.89
C VAL A 93 35.16 -18.60 -0.14
N GLN A 94 34.62 -19.58 0.59
CA GLN A 94 35.42 -20.56 1.33
C GLN A 94 36.10 -21.54 0.37
N ALA A 95 35.41 -22.00 -0.68
CA ALA A 95 35.97 -22.86 -1.71
C ALA A 95 37.12 -22.21 -2.47
N ARG A 96 37.05 -20.89 -2.70
CA ARG A 96 38.07 -20.11 -3.41
C ARG A 96 39.19 -19.55 -2.51
N GLN A 97 39.17 -19.86 -1.22
CA GLN A 97 40.15 -19.40 -0.22
C GLN A 97 40.43 -17.88 -0.28
N LEU A 98 39.39 -17.07 -0.52
CA LEU A 98 39.55 -15.63 -0.70
C LEU A 98 39.85 -14.95 0.64
N VAL A 99 40.95 -14.18 0.69
CA VAL A 99 41.41 -13.48 1.90
C VAL A 99 41.22 -11.96 1.75
N GLY A 100 40.91 -11.28 2.86
CA GLY A 100 40.93 -9.82 2.94
C GLY A 100 39.73 -9.12 2.30
N ALA A 101 39.98 -8.00 1.62
CA ALA A 101 38.95 -7.14 1.04
C ALA A 101 38.14 -7.82 -0.09
N ASN A 102 38.78 -8.69 -0.89
CA ASN A 102 38.15 -9.36 -2.02
C ASN A 102 37.01 -10.29 -1.57
N ARG A 103 37.14 -10.94 -0.40
CA ARG A 103 36.08 -11.75 0.21
C ARG A 103 34.83 -10.92 0.49
N ARG A 104 34.99 -9.70 1.00
CA ARG A 104 33.86 -8.83 1.35
C ARG A 104 33.10 -8.38 0.11
N THR A 105 33.83 -7.91 -0.91
CA THR A 105 33.24 -7.48 -2.19
C THR A 105 32.54 -8.62 -2.90
N GLN A 106 33.14 -9.81 -2.95
CA GLN A 106 32.54 -10.96 -3.62
C GLN A 106 31.30 -11.47 -2.88
N LEU A 107 31.33 -11.51 -1.55
CA LEU A 107 30.16 -11.87 -0.75
C LEU A 107 29.02 -10.87 -0.96
N LEU A 108 29.31 -9.57 -0.96
CA LEU A 108 28.31 -8.54 -1.26
C LEU A 108 27.73 -8.71 -2.67
N ASN A 109 28.56 -8.99 -3.67
CA ASN A 109 28.09 -9.25 -5.03
C ASN A 109 27.13 -10.46 -5.08
N PHE A 110 27.40 -11.52 -4.32
CA PHE A 110 26.50 -12.67 -4.22
C PHE A 110 25.17 -12.32 -3.56
N ILE A 111 25.18 -11.56 -2.45
CA ILE A 111 23.97 -11.12 -1.76
C ILE A 111 23.14 -10.21 -2.67
N THR A 112 23.77 -9.20 -3.27
CA THR A 112 23.09 -8.20 -4.10
C THR A 112 22.58 -8.81 -5.40
N LYS A 113 23.36 -9.65 -6.09
CA LYS A 113 22.92 -10.31 -7.33
C LYS A 113 21.83 -11.35 -7.05
N GLY A 114 21.97 -12.13 -5.98
CA GLY A 114 20.96 -13.08 -5.53
C GLY A 114 19.66 -12.38 -5.20
N GLY A 115 19.71 -11.37 -4.34
CA GLY A 115 18.55 -10.55 -3.94
C GLY A 115 17.90 -9.82 -5.11
N ALA A 116 18.68 -9.19 -6.00
CA ALA A 116 18.13 -8.49 -7.16
C ALA A 116 17.39 -9.44 -8.12
N SER A 117 17.97 -10.61 -8.40
CA SER A 117 17.37 -11.58 -9.32
C SER A 117 16.02 -12.10 -8.80
N THR A 118 15.94 -12.49 -7.52
CA THR A 118 14.69 -13.00 -6.92
C THR A 118 13.67 -11.88 -6.71
N ALA A 119 14.10 -10.69 -6.31
CA ALA A 119 13.23 -9.52 -6.16
C ALA A 119 12.54 -9.14 -7.47
N GLN A 120 13.27 -9.14 -8.59
CA GLN A 120 12.69 -8.89 -9.91
C GLN A 120 11.67 -9.96 -10.29
N THR A 121 11.96 -11.24 -10.06
CA THR A 121 11.01 -12.31 -10.40
C THR A 121 9.72 -12.23 -9.58
N LEU A 122 9.82 -12.02 -8.26
CA LEU A 122 8.65 -11.91 -7.38
C LEU A 122 7.87 -10.62 -7.61
N GLY A 123 8.57 -9.51 -7.85
CA GLY A 123 7.96 -8.24 -8.22
C GLY A 123 7.13 -8.34 -9.50
N VAL A 124 7.67 -8.97 -10.56
CA VAL A 124 6.93 -9.18 -11.83
C VAL A 124 5.72 -10.08 -11.62
N VAL A 125 5.83 -11.17 -10.86
CA VAL A 125 4.70 -12.06 -10.59
C VAL A 125 3.60 -11.34 -9.81
N ALA A 126 3.96 -10.56 -8.79
CA ALA A 126 3.00 -9.75 -8.04
C ALA A 126 2.33 -8.69 -8.92
N LEU A 127 3.11 -8.02 -9.79
CA LEU A 127 2.58 -7.05 -10.75
C LEU A 127 1.58 -7.70 -11.71
N MET A 128 1.92 -8.87 -12.27
CA MET A 128 1.03 -9.60 -13.16
C MET A 128 -0.26 -10.00 -12.43
N TYR A 129 -0.16 -10.55 -11.22
CA TYR A 129 -1.33 -10.88 -10.41
C TYR A 129 -2.24 -9.67 -10.15
N SER A 130 -1.66 -8.53 -9.74
CA SER A 130 -2.40 -7.29 -9.52
C SER A 130 -3.08 -6.77 -10.79
N VAL A 131 -2.39 -6.82 -11.95
CA VAL A 131 -2.95 -6.41 -13.24
C VAL A 131 -4.12 -7.31 -13.65
N PHE A 132 -3.97 -8.63 -13.56
CA PHE A 132 -5.07 -9.56 -13.84
C PHE A 132 -6.25 -9.34 -12.91
N GLY A 133 -5.98 -9.16 -11.61
CA GLY A 133 -7.00 -8.80 -10.66
C GLY A 133 -7.78 -7.57 -11.12
N VAL A 134 -7.09 -6.46 -11.41
CA VAL A 134 -7.73 -5.17 -11.78
C VAL A 134 -8.55 -5.29 -13.06
N VAL A 135 -7.99 -5.95 -14.10
CA VAL A 135 -8.70 -6.20 -15.36
C VAL A 135 -9.96 -7.03 -15.14
N LEU A 136 -9.88 -8.07 -14.31
CA LEU A 136 -11.03 -8.95 -14.08
C LEU A 136 -12.11 -8.29 -13.23
N SER A 137 -11.74 -7.49 -12.25
CA SER A 137 -12.67 -6.69 -11.44
C SER A 137 -13.43 -5.68 -12.27
N TRP A 138 -12.75 -5.03 -13.22
CA TRP A 138 -13.38 -4.13 -14.17
C TRP A 138 -14.34 -4.87 -15.12
N SER A 139 -14.06 -6.12 -15.45
CA SER A 139 -14.87 -6.92 -16.38
C SER A 139 -16.15 -7.53 -15.79
N ARG A 140 -16.21 -7.81 -14.48
CA ARG A 140 -17.30 -8.62 -13.87
C ARG A 140 -17.99 -8.01 -12.66
N GLY A 141 -17.43 -6.96 -12.04
CA GLY A 141 -18.08 -6.27 -10.91
C GLY A 141 -18.23 -7.10 -9.61
N VAL A 142 -17.83 -8.38 -9.60
CA VAL A 142 -17.84 -9.29 -8.43
C VAL A 142 -16.54 -10.09 -8.39
N ASP A 143 -15.86 -10.09 -7.24
CA ASP A 143 -14.62 -10.85 -7.01
C ASP A 143 -14.97 -12.26 -6.49
N ASP A 144 -15.17 -13.21 -7.42
CA ASP A 144 -15.43 -14.63 -7.10
C ASP A 144 -14.15 -15.46 -6.98
N GLU A 145 -14.21 -16.57 -6.26
CA GLU A 145 -13.11 -17.54 -6.07
C GLU A 145 -12.57 -18.09 -7.42
N LEU A 146 -13.44 -18.21 -8.42
CA LEU A 146 -13.08 -18.56 -9.79
C LEU A 146 -12.14 -17.53 -10.44
N ASN A 147 -12.31 -16.25 -10.11
CA ASN A 147 -11.51 -15.16 -10.65
C ASN A 147 -10.05 -15.22 -10.16
N THR A 148 -9.86 -15.63 -8.91
CA THR A 148 -8.54 -15.84 -8.29
C THR A 148 -7.83 -17.04 -8.90
N VAL A 149 -8.55 -18.14 -9.17
CA VAL A 149 -7.97 -19.34 -9.81
C VAL A 149 -7.60 -19.08 -11.27
N VAL A 150 -8.48 -18.43 -12.03
CA VAL A 150 -8.22 -18.10 -13.44
C VAL A 150 -7.08 -17.10 -13.57
N SER A 151 -7.06 -16.03 -12.74
CA SER A 151 -5.96 -15.05 -12.75
C SER A 151 -4.63 -15.65 -12.33
N GLY A 152 -4.60 -16.49 -11.29
CA GLY A 152 -3.38 -17.17 -10.84
C GLY A 152 -2.82 -18.12 -11.90
N THR A 153 -3.70 -18.88 -12.57
CA THR A 153 -3.32 -19.78 -13.66
C THR A 153 -2.82 -19.02 -14.89
N ALA A 154 -3.54 -17.97 -15.31
CA ALA A 154 -3.16 -17.13 -16.45
C ALA A 154 -1.82 -16.42 -16.20
N THR A 155 -1.62 -15.90 -14.99
CA THR A 155 -0.34 -15.30 -14.57
C THR A 155 0.80 -16.30 -14.67
N GLY A 156 0.59 -17.52 -14.15
CA GLY A 156 1.60 -18.58 -14.20
C GLY A 156 1.96 -19.03 -15.62
N MET A 157 0.97 -19.14 -16.50
CA MET A 157 1.20 -19.45 -17.92
C MET A 157 1.93 -18.32 -18.62
N LEU A 158 1.46 -17.07 -18.45
CA LEU A 158 2.03 -15.91 -19.15
C LEU A 158 3.45 -15.61 -18.70
N TYR A 159 3.74 -15.69 -17.40
CA TYR A 159 5.08 -15.47 -16.87
C TYR A 159 6.13 -16.43 -17.48
N LYS A 160 5.73 -17.66 -17.84
CA LYS A 160 6.62 -18.65 -18.48
C LYS A 160 6.39 -18.89 -19.97
N SER A 161 5.51 -18.12 -20.61
CA SER A 161 5.16 -18.27 -22.02
C SER A 161 6.39 -18.13 -22.94
N SER A 162 7.25 -17.14 -22.69
CA SER A 162 8.47 -16.89 -23.46
C SER A 162 9.56 -17.95 -23.30
N ALA A 163 9.41 -18.88 -22.34
CA ALA A 163 10.39 -19.92 -22.06
C ALA A 163 10.03 -21.28 -22.69
N GLY A 164 8.97 -21.34 -23.50
CA GLY A 164 8.50 -22.50 -24.25
C GLY A 164 7.29 -23.21 -23.62
N TRP A 165 6.57 -24.00 -24.44
CA TRP A 165 5.29 -24.64 -24.09
C TRP A 165 5.34 -25.48 -22.81
N ARG A 166 6.38 -26.30 -22.61
CA ARG A 166 6.52 -27.16 -21.42
C ARG A 166 6.68 -26.35 -20.13
N ARG A 167 7.35 -25.20 -20.21
CA ARG A 167 7.57 -24.31 -19.06
C ARG A 167 6.34 -23.45 -18.80
N CYS A 168 5.64 -23.04 -19.85
CA CYS A 168 4.33 -22.39 -19.77
C CYS A 168 3.31 -23.27 -19.04
N LEU A 169 3.19 -24.55 -19.43
CA LEU A 169 2.26 -25.49 -18.79
C LEU A 169 2.61 -25.71 -17.31
N ARG A 170 3.90 -25.87 -16.98
CA ARG A 170 4.35 -25.98 -15.58
C ARG A 170 4.07 -24.71 -14.79
N GLY A 171 4.30 -23.54 -15.37
CA GLY A 171 3.97 -22.25 -14.76
C GLY A 171 2.48 -22.12 -14.49
N GLY A 172 1.63 -22.51 -15.45
CA GLY A 172 0.19 -22.57 -15.29
C GLY A 172 -0.26 -23.52 -14.19
N ALA A 173 0.31 -24.73 -14.15
CA ALA A 173 -0.01 -25.72 -13.11
C ALA A 173 0.38 -25.24 -11.70
N ILE A 174 1.53 -24.58 -11.55
CA ILE A 174 1.96 -23.97 -10.29
C ILE A 174 1.03 -22.81 -9.91
N GLY A 175 0.68 -21.96 -10.87
CA GLY A 175 -0.27 -20.86 -10.67
C GLY A 175 -1.65 -21.34 -10.24
N PHE A 176 -2.18 -22.39 -10.88
CA PHE A 176 -3.43 -23.06 -10.52
C PHE A 176 -3.35 -23.66 -9.11
N GLY A 177 -2.28 -24.42 -8.80
CA GLY A 177 -2.11 -25.03 -7.49
C GLY A 177 -2.07 -24.00 -6.35
N LEU A 178 -1.29 -22.92 -6.50
CA LEU A 178 -1.20 -21.87 -5.49
C LEU A 178 -2.52 -21.10 -5.31
N SER A 179 -3.20 -20.79 -6.41
CA SER A 179 -4.47 -20.05 -6.36
C SER A 179 -5.62 -20.89 -5.82
N SER A 180 -5.73 -22.16 -6.21
CA SER A 180 -6.70 -23.10 -5.64
C SER A 180 -6.45 -23.33 -4.15
N LEU A 181 -5.19 -23.44 -3.73
CA LEU A 181 -4.85 -23.61 -2.31
C LEU A 181 -5.19 -22.35 -1.51
N TYR A 182 -4.93 -21.16 -2.05
CA TYR A 182 -5.33 -19.90 -1.43
C TYR A 182 -6.84 -19.79 -1.24
N VAL A 183 -7.63 -20.11 -2.27
CA VAL A 183 -9.10 -20.16 -2.20
C VAL A 183 -9.57 -21.17 -1.15
N LEU A 184 -8.92 -22.34 -1.06
CA LEU A 184 -9.28 -23.38 -0.11
C LEU A 184 -8.95 -22.97 1.35
N PHE A 185 -7.87 -22.23 1.55
CA PHE A 185 -7.54 -21.64 2.86
C PHE A 185 -8.54 -20.54 3.26
N THR A 186 -8.82 -19.59 2.38
CA THR A 186 -9.80 -18.52 2.65
C THR A 186 -11.22 -19.05 2.86
N SER A 187 -11.65 -20.06 2.10
CA SER A 187 -12.96 -20.68 2.30
C SER A 187 -13.04 -21.45 3.62
N ARG A 188 -11.94 -22.07 4.10
CA ARG A 188 -11.88 -22.66 5.44
C ARG A 188 -12.04 -21.63 6.56
N ASP A 189 -11.41 -20.47 6.43
CA ASP A 189 -11.59 -19.37 7.40
C ASP A 189 -13.03 -18.86 7.39
N ARG A 190 -13.65 -18.76 6.21
CA ARG A 190 -15.06 -18.39 6.06
C ARG A 190 -15.99 -19.43 6.69
N ILE A 191 -15.76 -20.72 6.46
CA ILE A 191 -16.55 -21.81 7.07
C ILE A 191 -16.39 -21.81 8.59
N ARG A 192 -15.18 -21.60 9.13
CA ARG A 192 -14.95 -21.49 10.57
C ARG A 192 -15.64 -20.28 11.19
N SER A 193 -15.74 -19.17 10.47
CA SER A 193 -16.50 -17.99 10.91
C SER A 193 -18.02 -18.24 10.94
N PHE A 194 -18.54 -19.09 10.05
CA PHE A 194 -19.95 -19.52 10.07
C PHE A 194 -20.24 -20.59 11.13
N LEU A 195 -19.27 -21.45 11.46
CA LEU A 195 -19.40 -22.53 12.45
C LEU A 195 -19.14 -22.07 13.90
N GLY A 196 -18.65 -20.84 14.10
CA GLY A 196 -18.33 -20.25 15.41
C GLY A 196 -19.47 -19.44 16.03
N ARG A 197 -20.72 -19.71 15.67
CA ARG A 197 -21.92 -19.27 16.39
C ARG A 197 -22.38 -20.35 17.34
#